data_AF-A0A1M5L0Y8-F1
#
_entry.id   AF-A0A1M5L0Y8-F1
#
_cell.length_a   1.000
_cell.length_b   1.000
_cell.length_c   1.000
_cell.angle_alpha   90.00
_cell.angle_beta   90.00
_cell.angle_gamma   90.00
#
_symmetry.space_group_name_H-M   'P 1'
#
loop_
_entity.id
_entity.type
_entity.pdbx_description
1 polymer ?
#
loop_
_entity_poly.entity_id
_entity_poly.type
_entity_poly.pdbx_seq_one_letter_code
_entity_poly.pdbx_strand_id
1 'polypeptide(L)' 'MKLLIITLGLLLLAVAGIAIKIWAKKDGKFAGTCASQNPMLNQEGEACGFCGKTPDQFDSCSEPQHS' A
#
# COMPACT_ATOMS: atom_id res chain seq x y z
N MET A 1 2.04 2.16 -30.85
CA MET A 1 0.63 1.75 -30.61
C MET A 1 0.50 0.41 -29.90
N LYS A 2 1.08 -0.70 -30.40
CA LYS A 2 1.00 -2.03 -29.75
C LYS A 2 1.43 -2.06 -28.28
N LEU A 3 2.59 -1.48 -27.97
CA LEU A 3 3.09 -1.41 -26.60
C LEU A 3 2.13 -0.62 -25.69
N LEU A 4 1.64 0.52 -26.17
CA LEU A 4 0.72 1.39 -25.42
C LEU A 4 -0.55 0.64 -24.99
N ILE A 5 -1.13 -0.17 -25.89
CA ILE A 5 -2.31 -0.99 -25.59
C ILE A 5 -1.99 -2.06 -24.54
N ILE A 6 -0.83 -2.72 -24.65
CA ILE A 6 -0.39 -3.72 -23.67
C ILE A 6 -0.16 -3.07 -22.30
N THR A 7 0.50 -1.91 -22.26
CA THR A 7 0.75 -1.18 -21.01
C THR A 7 -0.56 -0.75 -20.34
N LEU A 8 -1.50 -0.21 -21.10
CA LEU A 8 -2.83 0.15 -20.58
C LEU A 8 -3.60 -1.07 -20.09
N GLY A 9 -3.55 -2.19 -20.82
CA GLY A 9 -4.19 -3.43 -20.40
C GLY A 9 -3.63 -3.97 -19.07
N LEU A 10 -2.30 -3.97 -18.92
CA LEU A 10 -1.64 -4.40 -17.68
C LEU A 10 -1.94 -3.45 -16.51
N LEU A 11 -1.95 -2.13 -16.76
CA LEU A 11 -2.30 -1.13 -15.75
C LEU A 11 -3.74 -1.31 -15.26
N LEU A 12 -4.70 -1.47 -16.19
CA LEU A 12 -6.11 -1.71 -15.87
C LEU A 12 -6.30 -3.00 -15.07
N LEU A 13 -5.60 -4.08 -15.45
CA LEU A 13 -5.66 -5.35 -14.72
C LEU A 13 -5.14 -5.20 -13.29
N ALA A 14 -4.03 -4.48 -13.09
CA ALA A 14 -3.49 -4.22 -11.76
C ALA A 14 -4.48 -3.41 -10.88
N VAL A 15 -5.04 -2.32 -11.43
CA VAL A 15 -6.01 -1.48 -10.70
C VAL A 15 -7.29 -2.26 -10.39
N ALA A 16 -7.78 -3.06 -11.34
CA ALA A 16 -8.96 -3.91 -11.15
C ALA A 16 -8.73 -4.97 -10.05
N GLY A 17 -7.57 -5.64 -10.07
CA GLY A 17 -7.23 -6.63 -9.04
C GLY A 17 -7.15 -6.03 -7.64
N ILE A 18 -6.60 -4.83 -7.55
CA ILE A 18 -6.56 -4.05 -6.31
C ILE A 18 -7.98 -3.67 -5.84
N ALA A 19 -8.82 -3.16 -6.74
CA ALA A 19 -10.20 -2.77 -6.44
C ALA A 19 -11.03 -3.95 -5.92
N ILE A 20 -10.92 -5.12 -6.58
CA ILE A 20 -11.59 -6.36 -6.14
C ILE A 20 -11.11 -6.78 -4.76
N LYS A 21 -9.80 -6.70 -4.50
CA LYS A 21 -9.21 -7.06 -3.19
C LYS A 21 -9.74 -6.17 -2.06
N ILE A 22 -9.89 -4.87 -2.32
CA ILE A 22 -10.47 -3.92 -1.35
C ILE A 22 -11.94 -4.25 -1.09
N TRP A 23 -12.71 -4.48 -2.15
CA TRP A 23 -14.13 -4.82 -2.05
C TRP A 23 -14.37 -6.13 -1.28
N ALA A 24 -13.49 -7.11 -1.47
CA ALA A 24 -13.53 -8.39 -0.77
C ALA A 24 -13.00 -8.33 0.68
N LYS A 25 -12.37 -7.22 1.09
CA LYS A 25 -11.83 -7.06 2.44
C LYS A 25 -12.88 -6.47 3.36
N LYS A 26 -13.10 -7.12 4.51
CA LYS A 26 -13.91 -6.57 5.59
C LYS A 26 -13.32 -5.20 5.98
N ASP A 27 -14.17 -4.18 6.03
CA ASP A 27 -13.83 -2.77 6.27
C ASP A 27 -13.17 -2.00 5.11
N GLY A 28 -13.01 -2.59 3.91
CA GLY A 28 -12.61 -1.83 2.71
C GLY A 28 -11.23 -1.17 2.78
N LYS A 29 -10.39 -1.56 3.74
CA LYS A 29 -9.06 -0.98 3.96
C LYS A 29 -7.98 -1.84 3.33
N PHE A 30 -6.94 -1.22 2.79
CA PHE A 30 -5.68 -1.92 2.51
C PHE A 30 -4.97 -2.23 3.83
N ALA A 31 -4.69 -3.51 4.12
CA ALA A 31 -3.84 -3.87 5.27
C ALA A 31 -2.41 -4.12 4.83
N GLY A 32 -1.46 -3.56 5.59
CA GLY A 32 -0.09 -4.06 5.69
C GLY A 32 0.80 -3.79 4.48
N THR A 33 0.78 -2.59 3.91
CA THR A 33 1.79 -2.14 2.94
C THR A 33 2.61 -1.00 3.55
N CYS A 34 3.82 -0.71 3.05
CA CYS A 34 4.61 0.41 3.60
C CYS A 34 3.85 1.75 3.61
N ALA A 35 2.86 1.93 2.74
CA ALA A 35 1.98 3.09 2.71
C ALA A 35 1.05 3.19 3.95
N SER A 36 0.73 2.08 4.63
CA SER A 36 -0.05 2.10 5.87
C SER A 36 0.74 2.62 7.07
N GLN A 37 2.01 2.98 6.90
CA GLN A 37 2.85 3.58 7.94
C GLN A 37 2.97 5.09 7.75
N ASN A 38 2.53 5.63 6.62
CA ASN A 38 2.57 7.07 6.36
C ASN A 38 1.52 7.76 7.24
N PRO A 39 1.90 8.67 8.15
CA PRO A 39 0.96 9.38 9.02
C PRO A 39 -0.07 10.22 8.26
N MET A 40 0.21 10.62 7.01
CA MET A 40 -0.77 11.29 6.15
C MET A 40 -1.86 10.36 5.61
N LEU A 41 -1.61 9.04 5.56
CA LEU A 41 -2.53 8.04 5.02
C LEU A 41 -3.15 7.15 6.13
N ASN A 42 -2.41 6.87 7.20
CA ASN A 42 -2.88 6.11 8.37
C ASN A 42 -3.22 7.06 9.53
N GLN A 43 -4.36 7.73 9.39
CA GLN A 43 -4.87 8.70 10.36
C GLN A 43 -5.42 8.04 11.64
N GLU A 44 -5.67 6.74 11.62
CA GLU A 44 -6.22 5.98 12.75
C GLU A 44 -5.14 5.39 13.66
N GLY A 45 -3.86 5.54 13.30
CA GLY A 45 -2.75 5.06 14.13
C GLY A 45 -2.59 3.53 14.12
N GLU A 46 -3.13 2.83 13.12
CA GLU A 46 -3.10 1.37 13.07
C GLU A 46 -1.64 0.86 13.00
N ALA A 47 -1.31 -0.16 13.80
CA ALA A 47 0.02 -0.77 13.77
C ALA A 47 0.28 -1.46 12.42
N CYS A 48 1.50 -1.33 11.90
CA CYS A 48 1.88 -1.97 10.65
C CYS A 48 1.78 -3.49 10.73
N GLY A 49 1.01 -4.10 9.82
CA GLY A 49 0.89 -5.56 9.76
C GLY A 49 2.17 -6.32 9.37
N PHE A 50 3.21 -5.61 8.91
CA PHE A 50 4.51 -6.21 8.56
C PHE A 50 5.52 -6.16 9.71
N CYS A 51 5.62 -5.05 10.43
CA CYS A 51 6.63 -4.87 11.49
C CYS A 51 6.08 -4.43 12.86
N GLY A 52 4.76 -4.27 13.01
CA GLY A 52 4.08 -3.97 14.28
C GLY A 52 4.21 -2.53 14.79
N LYS A 53 4.93 -1.66 14.09
CA LYS A 53 5.15 -0.25 14.48
C LYS A 53 3.95 0.63 14.11
N THR A 54 3.62 1.61 14.96
CA THR A 54 2.57 2.61 14.73
C THR A 54 3.11 3.80 13.90
N PRO A 55 2.26 4.63 13.27
CA PRO A 55 2.71 5.72 12.39
C PRO A 55 3.65 6.74 13.05
N ASP A 56 3.49 6.99 14.34
CA ASP A 56 4.38 7.83 15.16
C ASP A 56 5.78 7.23 15.35
N GLN A 57 5.92 5.92 15.23
CA GLN A 57 7.23 5.24 15.28
C GLN A 57 7.97 5.28 13.93
N PHE A 58 7.40 5.99 12.93
CA PHE A 58 7.94 6.18 11.58
C PHE A 58 8.34 7.64 11.28
N ASP A 59 8.57 8.46 12.31
CA ASP A 59 9.05 9.85 12.14
C ASP A 59 10.34 9.97 11.29
N SER A 60 11.14 8.89 11.22
CA SER A 60 12.26 8.78 10.30
C SER A 60 12.26 7.42 9.60
N CYS A 61 11.69 7.33 8.40
CA CYS A 61 12.02 6.26 7.44
C CYS A 61 13.46 6.42 6.95
N SER A 62 14.43 6.32 7.87
CA SER A 62 15.81 6.02 7.51
C SER A 62 15.86 4.51 7.37
N GLU A 63 15.75 3.99 6.13
CA GLU A 63 16.21 2.63 5.86
C GLU A 63 17.62 2.52 6.50
N PRO A 64 17.88 1.59 7.45
CA PRO A 64 19.27 1.26 7.73
C PRO A 64 19.83 0.86 6.38
N GLN A 65 20.89 1.53 5.92
CA GLN A 65 21.47 1.25 4.62
C GLN A 65 21.66 -0.26 4.53
N HIS A 66 20.88 -0.89 3.65
CA HIS A 66 21.08 -2.27 3.32
C HIS A 66 22.42 -2.30 2.58
N SER A 67 23.46 -2.69 3.30
CA SER A 67 24.76 -3.07 2.76
C SER A 67 24.63 -4.26 1.82
#